data_AF-A0AA39DYU8-F1
#
_entry.id   AF-A0AA39DYU8-F1
#
_cell.length_a   1.000
_cell.length_b   1.000
_cell.length_c   1.000
_cell.angle_alpha   90.00
_cell.angle_beta   90.00
_cell.angle_gamma   90.00
#
_symmetry.space_group_name_H-M   'P 1'
#
loop_
_entity.id
_entity.type
_entity.pdbx_description
1 polymer ?
#
loop_
_entity_poly.entity_id
_entity_poly.type
_entity_poly.pdbx_seq_one_letter_code
_entity_poly.pdbx_strand_id
1 'polypeptide(L)' 'MGKGKVHINIVVIGHVDHAKSTTIGNLIYKLGGINKRFGTTKYYYTVIDAHGHWDFIKNVVTSTSQAGCLVLIINSTIG' A
#
# COMPACT_ATOMS: atom_id res chain seq x y z
N MET A 1 -23.39 -8.07 -17.80
CA MET A 1 -22.69 -8.66 -16.64
C MET A 1 -21.22 -8.29 -16.73
N GLY A 2 -20.81 -7.16 -16.12
CA GLY A 2 -19.48 -6.57 -16.33
C GLY A 2 -18.37 -7.47 -15.77
N LYS A 3 -17.31 -7.69 -16.56
CA LYS A 3 -16.15 -8.54 -16.24
C LYS A 3 -15.71 -8.33 -14.78
N GLY A 4 -15.67 -9.41 -14.00
CA GLY A 4 -15.29 -9.37 -12.58
C GLY A 4 -13.91 -8.74 -12.43
N LYS A 5 -13.83 -7.58 -11.77
CA LYS A 5 -12.55 -6.93 -11.50
C LYS A 5 -11.77 -7.78 -10.50
N VAL A 6 -10.48 -7.97 -10.77
CA VAL A 6 -9.60 -8.74 -9.90
C VAL A 6 -9.23 -7.88 -8.69
N HIS A 7 -9.27 -8.47 -7.50
CA HIS A 7 -8.87 -7.80 -6.25
C HIS A 7 -7.41 -8.14 -5.94
N ILE A 8 -6.60 -7.12 -5.67
CA ILE A 8 -5.17 -7.27 -5.34
C ILE A 8 -4.89 -6.58 -4.00
N ASN A 9 -4.18 -7.29 -3.11
CA ASN A 9 -3.64 -6.74 -1.88
C ASN A 9 -2.22 -6.21 -2.14
N ILE A 10 -2.00 -4.94 -1.86
CA ILE A 10 -0.69 -4.26 -1.99
C ILE A 10 -0.20 -3.95 -0.57
N VAL A 11 0.98 -4.42 -0.21
CA VAL A 11 1.64 -4.06 1.05
C VAL A 11 2.74 -3.05 0.77
N VAL A 12 2.79 -1.98 1.56
CA VAL A 12 3.79 -0.93 1.45
C VAL A 12 4.72 -0.98 2.65
N ILE A 13 6.02 -1.11 2.40
CA ILE A 13 7.08 -1.24 3.42
C ILE A 13 8.17 -0.16 3.25
N GLY A 14 9.01 -0.01 4.27
CA GLY A 14 10.09 0.98 4.32
C GLY A 14 10.33 1.45 5.75
N HIS A 15 11.50 2.05 6.00
CA HIS A 15 11.91 2.51 7.33
C HIS A 15 10.97 3.57 7.92
N VAL A 16 11.10 3.85 9.21
CA VAL A 16 10.43 5.02 9.83
C VAL A 16 10.84 6.28 9.04
N ASP A 17 9.92 7.23 8.94
CA ASP A 17 10.12 8.52 8.25
C ASP A 17 10.37 8.46 6.73
N HIS A 18 10.27 7.30 6.08
CA HIS A 18 10.29 7.19 4.61
C HIS A 18 8.99 7.67 3.92
N ALA A 19 8.11 8.40 4.61
CA ALA A 19 6.88 8.96 4.04
C ALA A 19 5.94 7.93 3.37
N LYS A 20 5.86 6.71 3.91
CA LYS A 20 4.99 5.63 3.39
C LYS A 20 3.52 6.02 3.34
N SER A 21 2.96 6.36 4.50
CA SER A 21 1.56 6.78 4.65
C SER A 21 1.24 8.00 3.82
N THR A 22 2.18 8.96 3.72
CA THR A 22 2.05 10.16 2.88
C THR A 22 1.92 9.80 1.39
N THR A 23 2.76 8.88 0.91
CA THR A 23 2.75 8.43 -0.49
C THR A 23 1.47 7.66 -0.81
N ILE A 24 1.03 6.78 0.10
CA ILE A 24 -0.22 6.02 -0.01
C ILE A 24 -1.42 6.97 -0.05
N GLY A 25 -1.49 7.91 0.90
CA GLY A 25 -2.57 8.90 0.97
C GLY A 25 -2.69 9.72 -0.30
N ASN A 26 -1.55 10.20 -0.84
CA ASN A 26 -1.51 10.91 -2.12
C ASN A 26 -2.01 10.06 -3.29
N LEU A 27 -1.64 8.77 -3.33
CA LEU A 27 -2.10 7.84 -4.35
C LEU A 27 -3.61 7.62 -4.28
N ILE A 28 -4.16 7.39 -3.08
CA ILE A 28 -5.60 7.20 -2.85
C ILE A 28 -6.36 8.47 -3.25
N TYR A 29 -5.87 9.64 -2.87
CA TYR A 29 -6.45 10.93 -3.24
C TYR A 29 -6.51 11.11 -4.76
N LYS A 30 -5.38 10.92 -5.47
CA LYS A 30 -5.30 11.08 -6.93
C LYS A 30 -6.19 10.11 -7.70
N LEU A 31 -6.38 8.91 -7.18
CA LEU A 31 -7.26 7.91 -7.79
C LEU A 31 -8.73 8.06 -7.37
N GLY A 32 -9.08 9.10 -6.59
CA GLY A 32 -10.45 9.34 -6.14
C GLY A 32 -11.00 8.28 -5.18
N GLY A 33 -10.10 7.53 -4.52
CA GLY A 33 -10.45 6.41 -3.64
C GLY A 33 -11.02 6.78 -2.28
N ILE A 34 -11.17 8.07 -1.97
CA ILE A 34 -11.73 8.54 -0.68
C ILE A 34 -13.26 8.41 -0.66
N ASN A 35 -13.92 8.75 -1.77
CA ASN A 35 -15.39 8.73 -1.89
C ASN A 35 -15.92 7.55 -2.73
N LYS A 36 -15.03 6.70 -3.25
CA LYS A 36 -15.35 5.56 -4.13
C LYS A 36 -14.44 4.38 -3.78
N ARG A 37 -14.82 3.17 -4.20
CA ARG A 37 -13.92 2.00 -4.09
C ARG A 37 -12.60 2.29 -4.81
N PHE A 38 -11.51 2.28 -4.05
CA PHE A 38 -10.16 2.48 -4.55
C PHE A 38 -9.80 1.38 -5.57
N GLY A 39 -9.52 1.78 -6.80
CA GLY A 39 -9.35 0.85 -7.91
C GLY A 39 -9.19 1.54 -9.25
N THR A 40 -8.79 0.76 -10.26
CA THR A 40 -8.72 1.19 -11.66
C THR A 40 -9.87 0.57 -12.46
N THR A 41 -9.81 0.70 -13.79
CA THR A 41 -10.76 0.05 -14.70
C THR A 41 -10.68 -1.48 -14.61
N LYS A 42 -9.52 -2.05 -14.30
CA LYS A 42 -9.26 -3.50 -14.29
C LYS A 42 -9.22 -4.14 -12.91
N TYR A 43 -8.77 -3.41 -11.89
CA TYR A 43 -8.49 -3.98 -10.57
C TYR A 43 -9.14 -3.18 -9.44
N TYR A 44 -9.50 -3.88 -8.38
CA TYR A 44 -9.69 -3.29 -7.05
C TYR A 44 -8.42 -3.51 -6.24
N TYR A 45 -8.04 -2.52 -5.44
CA TYR A 45 -6.85 -2.61 -4.61
C TYR A 45 -7.22 -2.45 -3.14
N THR A 46 -6.64 -3.28 -2.28
CA THR A 46 -6.49 -2.99 -0.86
C THR A 46 -5.03 -2.60 -0.64
N VAL A 47 -4.78 -1.44 -0.04
CA VAL A 47 -3.42 -1.02 0.33
C VAL A 47 -3.25 -1.20 1.83
N ILE A 48 -2.19 -1.88 2.22
CA ILE A 48 -1.79 -2.11 3.60
C ILE A 48 -0.54 -1.27 3.85
N ASP A 49 -0.66 -0.31 4.76
CA ASP A 49 0.45 0.51 5.22
C ASP A 49 1.17 -0.19 6.38
N ALA A 50 2.39 -0.67 6.15
CA ALA A 50 3.16 -1.37 7.17
C ALA A 50 3.98 -0.39 8.01
N HIS A 51 4.01 -0.58 9.33
CA HIS A 51 4.81 0.26 10.22
C HIS A 51 6.31 0.03 9.96
N GLY A 52 7.08 1.11 9.85
CA GLY A 52 8.52 1.06 9.57
C GLY A 52 9.45 0.91 10.78
N HIS A 53 8.90 0.67 11.97
CA HIS A 53 9.68 0.57 13.21
C HIS A 53 9.97 -0.92 13.52
N TRP A 54 11.13 -1.20 14.10
CA TRP A 54 11.62 -2.58 14.32
C TRP A 54 10.68 -3.44 15.17
N ASP A 55 10.00 -2.84 16.16
CA ASP A 55 9.03 -3.56 17.01
C ASP A 55 7.88 -4.21 16.24
N PHE A 56 7.60 -3.73 15.02
CA PHE A 56 6.44 -4.13 14.23
C PHE A 56 6.76 -5.13 13.13
N ILE A 57 7.98 -5.67 13.07
CA ILE A 57 8.39 -6.63 12.03
C ILE A 57 7.43 -7.82 11.93
N LYS A 58 6.95 -8.33 13.06
CA LYS A 58 5.97 -9.43 13.06
C LYS A 58 4.70 -9.07 12.29
N ASN A 59 4.21 -7.84 12.42
CA ASN A 59 3.03 -7.36 11.71
C ASN A 59 3.33 -7.14 10.21
N VAL A 60 4.56 -6.73 9.86
CA VAL A 60 4.99 -6.65 8.46
C VAL A 60 5.04 -8.03 7.80
N VAL A 61 5.55 -9.05 8.50
CA VAL A 61 5.60 -10.42 7.98
C VAL A 61 4.20 -10.99 7.77
N THR A 62 3.29 -10.84 8.75
CA THR A 62 1.92 -11.36 8.62
C THR A 62 1.13 -10.64 7.54
N SER A 63 1.26 -9.32 7.41
CA SER A 63 0.62 -8.56 6.34
C SER A 63 1.16 -8.92 4.96
N THR A 64 2.48 -9.09 4.82
CA THR A 64 3.13 -9.46 3.54
C THR A 64 2.72 -10.86 3.08
N SER A 65 2.42 -11.78 4.00
CA SER A 65 1.93 -13.12 3.65
C SER A 65 0.61 -13.10 2.87
N GLN A 66 -0.19 -12.05 2.99
CA GLN A 66 -1.48 -11.90 2.29
C GLN A 66 -1.37 -10.97 1.07
N ALA A 67 -0.15 -10.51 0.75
CA ALA A 67 0.10 -9.57 -0.34
C ALA A 67 0.14 -10.26 -1.70
N GLY A 68 -0.51 -9.67 -2.69
CA GLY A 68 -0.28 -9.98 -4.10
C GLY A 68 0.84 -9.14 -4.72
N CYS A 69 1.20 -8.03 -4.09
CA CYS A 69 2.27 -7.12 -4.52
C CYS A 69 2.89 -6.40 -3.31
N LEU A 70 4.20 -6.16 -3.37
CA LEU A 70 4.96 -5.42 -2.37
C LEU A 70 5.54 -4.14 -2.97
N VAL A 71 5.42 -3.03 -2.26
CA VAL A 71 6.00 -1.73 -2.62
C VAL A 71 6.97 -1.31 -1.53
N LEU A 72 8.24 -1.11 -1.89
CA LEU A 72 9.28 -0.60 -1.00
C LEU A 72 9.47 0.90 -1.22
N ILE A 73 9.37 1.69 -0.14
CA ILE A 73 9.64 3.12 -0.17
C ILE A 73 10.97 3.41 0.55
N ILE A 74 11.83 4.14 -0.14
CA ILE A 74 13.18 4.51 0.29
C ILE A 74 13.28 6.03 0.27
N ASN A 75 13.75 6.63 1.37
CA ASN A 75 14.05 8.05 1.39
C ASN A 75 15.25 8.33 0.47
N SER A 76 15.15 9.36 -0.38
CA SER A 76 16.22 9.78 -1.28
C SER A 76 17.22 10.74 -0.63
N THR A 77 16.92 11.22 0.59
CA THR A 77 17.81 12.08 1.35
C THR A 77 19.06 11.30 1.71
N ILE A 78 20.22 11.96 1.61
CA ILE A 78 21.48 11.40 2.10
C ILE A 78 21.40 11.44 3.63
N GLY A 79 21.37 10.27 4.26
CA GLY A 79 21.32 10.10 5.71
C GLY A 79 22.62 10.50 6.39
#